data_AF-A0A316TVL4-F1
#
_entry.id   AF-A0A316TVL4-F1
#
_cell.length_a   1.000
_cell.length_b   1.000
_cell.length_c   1.000
_cell.angle_alpha   90.00
_cell.angle_beta   90.00
_cell.angle_gamma   90.00
#
_symmetry.space_group_name_H-M   'P 1'
#
loop_
_entity.id
_entity.type
_entity.pdbx_description
1 polymer ?
#
loop_
_entity_poly.entity_id
_entity_poly.type
_entity_poly.pdbx_seq_one_letter_code
_entity_poly.pdbx_strand_id
1 'polypeptide(L)'
;MSLAGQIIEGVLWTFIGLLWIRFIVDWVQIFARSWEPRGVLLVLLEIVYSITDPPIKALGRVVKPIRIGNFALDLSFILVLILAYVALAVNRAIFLA
;
A
#
# COMPACT_ATOMS: atom_id res chain seq x y z
N MET A 1 -18.32 -0.94 20.15
CA MET A 1 -17.00 -0.33 20.45
C MET A 1 -16.09 -1.30 21.23
N SER A 2 -15.43 -2.23 20.53
CA SER A 2 -14.46 -3.15 21.16
C SER A 2 -13.02 -2.61 21.07
N LEU A 3 -12.19 -2.83 22.10
CA LEU A 3 -10.77 -2.43 22.10
C LEU A 3 -10.00 -3.08 20.94
N ALA A 4 -10.30 -4.35 20.64
CA ALA A 4 -9.73 -5.06 19.49
C ALA A 4 -10.06 -4.35 18.16
N GLY A 5 -11.31 -3.92 17.96
CA GLY A 5 -11.71 -3.19 16.76
C GLY A 5 -10.95 -1.88 16.57
N GLN A 6 -10.65 -1.15 17.65
CA GLN A 6 -9.88 0.09 17.61
C GLN A 6 -8.40 -0.15 17.27
N ILE A 7 -7.81 -1.23 17.79
CA ILE A 7 -6.42 -1.61 17.46
C ILE A 7 -6.32 -1.99 15.98
N ILE A 8 -7.25 -2.81 15.47
CA ILE A 8 -7.29 -3.22 14.06
C ILE A 8 -7.44 -1.99 13.15
N GLU A 9 -8.35 -1.08 13.50
CA GLU A 9 -8.57 0.19 12.80
C GLU A 9 -7.26 0.99 12.67
N GLY A 10 -6.52 1.17 13.78
CA GLY A 10 -5.25 1.91 13.79
C GLY A 10 -4.15 1.26 12.94
N VAL A 11 -4.06 -0.07 12.97
CA VAL A 11 -3.13 -0.83 12.13
C VAL A 11 -3.48 -0.69 10.65
N LEU A 12 -4.75 -0.81 10.29
CA LEU A 12 -5.20 -0.66 8.90
C LEU A 12 -4.96 0.74 8.36
N TRP A 13 -5.22 1.79 9.16
CA TRP A 13 -4.91 3.16 8.76
C TRP A 13 -3.41 3.39 8.56
N THR A 14 -2.58 2.83 9.44
CA THR A 14 -1.12 2.91 9.32
C THR A 14 -0.67 2.21 8.03
N PHE A 15 -1.17 1.02 7.74
CA PHE A 15 -0.88 0.29 6.51
C PHE A 15 -1.32 1.04 5.25
N ILE A 16 -2.52 1.64 5.26
CA ILE A 16 -3.00 2.50 4.17
C ILE A 16 -2.06 3.70 3.98
N GLY A 17 -1.61 4.33 5.07
CA GLY A 17 -0.62 5.42 5.02
C GLY A 17 0.69 4.99 4.36
N LEU A 18 1.20 3.79 4.67
CA LEU A 18 2.39 3.24 4.01
C LEU A 18 2.20 3.01 2.51
N LEU A 19 1.02 2.51 2.10
CA LEU A 19 0.69 2.38 0.67
C LEU A 19 0.66 3.74 -0.03
N TRP A 20 0.15 4.78 0.63
CA TRP A 20 0.19 6.14 0.08
C TRP A 20 1.61 6.69 -0.05
N ILE A 21 2.47 6.48 0.94
CA ILE A 21 3.89 6.86 0.85
C ILE A 21 4.51 6.21 -0.38
N ARG A 22 4.32 4.89 -0.53
CA ARG A 22 4.79 4.15 -1.70
C ARG A 22 4.27 4.73 -3.01
N PHE A 23 2.97 4.98 -3.10
CA PHE A 23 2.36 5.58 -4.28
C PHE A 23 3.07 6.88 -4.66
N ILE A 24 3.22 7.80 -3.70
CA ILE A 24 3.88 9.08 -3.92
C ILE A 24 5.31 8.87 -4.41
N VAL A 25 6.07 7.98 -3.78
CA VAL A 25 7.47 7.72 -4.14
C VAL A 25 7.59 7.14 -5.55
N ASP A 26 6.71 6.20 -5.90
CA ASP A 26 6.68 5.60 -7.24
C ASP A 26 6.39 6.67 -8.30
N TRP A 27 5.45 7.59 -8.05
CA TRP A 27 5.20 8.75 -8.92
C TRP A 27 6.39 9.70 -8.99
N VAL A 28 7.01 10.01 -7.85
CA VAL A 28 8.21 10.85 -7.81
C VAL A 28 9.32 10.25 -8.68
N GLN A 29 9.55 8.94 -8.63
CA GLN A 29 10.53 8.28 -9.50
C GLN A 29 10.16 8.33 -10.98
N ILE A 30 8.87 8.23 -11.32
CA ILE A 30 8.39 8.36 -12.70
C ILE A 30 8.67 9.77 -13.25
N PHE A 31 8.37 10.80 -12.47
CA PHE A 31 8.52 12.20 -12.89
C PHE A 31 9.97 12.70 -12.78
N ALA A 32 10.68 12.30 -11.75
CA ALA A 32 12.07 12.66 -11.47
C ALA A 32 12.95 11.41 -11.55
N ARG A 33 13.21 10.91 -12.76
CA ARG A 33 13.99 9.68 -12.98
C ARG A 33 15.43 9.71 -12.44
N SER A 34 15.98 10.90 -12.21
CA SER A 34 17.30 11.09 -11.60
C SER A 34 17.26 11.13 -10.07
N TRP A 35 16.07 11.10 -9.47
CA TRP A 35 15.91 11.10 -8.02
C TRP A 35 16.19 9.71 -7.46
N GLU A 36 17.12 9.65 -6.51
CA GLU A 36 17.42 8.45 -5.74
C GLU A 36 17.28 8.78 -4.24
N PRO A 37 16.57 7.95 -3.47
CA PRO A 37 16.52 8.13 -2.02
C PRO A 37 17.90 7.88 -1.40
N ARG A 38 18.34 8.77 -0.52
CA ARG A 38 19.66 8.69 0.15
C ARG A 38 19.53 8.86 1.66
N GLY A 39 20.48 8.28 2.39
CA GLY A 39 20.58 8.41 3.85
C GLY A 39 19.36 7.86 4.58
N VAL A 40 18.85 8.61 5.56
CA VAL A 40 17.72 8.19 6.40
C VAL A 40 16.45 7.89 5.59
N LEU A 41 16.21 8.63 4.50
CA LEU A 41 15.04 8.42 3.66
C LEU A 41 15.06 7.04 2.98
N LEU A 42 16.23 6.56 2.56
CA LEU A 42 16.37 5.24 1.97
C LEU A 42 15.93 4.15 2.95
N VAL A 43 16.37 4.24 4.20
CA VAL A 43 16.02 3.27 5.25
C VAL A 43 14.50 3.28 5.52
N LEU A 44 13.89 4.47 5.61
CA LEU A 44 12.45 4.58 5.82
C LEU A 44 11.66 3.99 4.66
N LEU A 45 12.08 4.26 3.42
CA LEU A 45 11.44 3.71 2.24
C LEU A 45 11.61 2.20 2.16
N GLU A 46 12.78 1.66 2.51
CA GLU A 46 12.99 0.22 2.56
C GLU A 46 12.06 -0.47 3.56
N ILE A 47 11.80 0.15 4.71
CA ILE A 47 10.80 -0.34 5.67
C ILE A 47 9.40 -0.31 5.06
N VAL A 48 9.01 0.81 4.44
CA VAL A 48 7.70 0.97 3.77
C VAL A 48 7.53 -0.10 2.69
N TYR A 49 8.54 -0.29 1.83
CA TYR A 49 8.54 -1.28 0.78
C TYR A 49 8.49 -2.70 1.35
N SER A 50 9.26 -3.01 2.38
CA SER A 50 9.24 -4.33 3.02
C SER A 50 7.87 -4.70 3.62
N ILE A 51 7.13 -3.72 4.13
CA ILE A 51 5.78 -3.95 4.68
C ILE A 51 4.74 -4.04 3.55
N THR A 52 4.88 -3.24 2.50
CA THR A 52 3.88 -3.14 1.41
C THR A 52 4.08 -4.17 0.29
N ASP A 53 5.31 -4.64 0.04
CA ASP A 53 5.65 -5.60 -1.01
C ASP A 53 5.00 -6.98 -0.86
N PRO A 54 5.01 -7.63 0.33
CA PRO A 54 4.45 -8.95 0.49
C PRO A 54 2.96 -9.06 0.08
N PRO A 55 2.04 -8.17 0.51
CA PRO A 55 0.65 -8.22 0.07
C PRO A 55 0.47 -7.91 -1.41
N ILE A 56 1.24 -6.95 -1.96
CA ILE A 56 1.20 -6.62 -3.39
C ILE A 56 1.64 -7.81 -4.22
N LYS A 57 2.75 -8.44 -3.86
CA LYS A 57 3.29 -9.62 -4.55
C LYS A 57 2.39 -10.83 -4.42
N ALA A 58 1.71 -11.00 -3.27
CA ALA A 58 0.74 -12.06 -3.09
C ALA A 58 -0.44 -11.92 -4.08
N LEU A 59 -0.96 -10.70 -4.27
CA LEU A 59 -2.01 -10.43 -5.25
C LEU A 59 -1.51 -10.47 -6.69
N GLY A 60 -0.29 -9.99 -6.96
CA GLY A 60 0.31 -10.02 -8.30
C GLY A 60 0.58 -11.43 -8.84
N ARG A 61 0.59 -12.45 -7.97
CA ARG A 61 0.59 -13.86 -8.43
C ARG A 61 -0.75 -14.29 -9.03
N VAL A 62 -1.84 -13.67 -8.58
CA VAL A 62 -3.21 -13.99 -9.01
C VAL A 62 -3.62 -13.06 -10.16
N VAL A 63 -3.27 -11.79 -10.07
CA VAL A 63 -3.66 -10.75 -11.03
C VAL A 63 -2.54 -10.55 -12.03
N LYS A 64 -2.81 -10.82 -13.32
CA LYS A 64 -1.85 -10.53 -14.38
C LYS A 64 -1.69 -9.01 -14.52
N PRO A 65 -0.46 -8.47 -14.57
CA PRO A 65 -0.24 -7.04 -14.73
C PRO A 65 -0.79 -6.58 -16.08
N ILE A 66 -1.71 -5.61 -16.05
CA ILE A 66 -2.29 -5.02 -17.26
C ILE A 66 -1.35 -3.93 -17.75
N ARG A 67 -0.75 -4.15 -18.92
CA ARG A 67 0.06 -3.13 -19.60
C ARG A 67 -0.86 -2.23 -20.40
N ILE A 68 -0.88 -0.93 -20.10
CA ILE A 68 -1.64 0.06 -20.87
C ILE A 68 -0.62 0.87 -21.68
N GLY A 69 -0.43 0.48 -22.94
CA GLY A 69 0.58 1.08 -23.82
C GLY A 69 2.00 0.86 -23.29
N ASN A 70 2.76 1.95 -23.12
CA ASN A 70 4.12 1.94 -22.55
C ASN A 70 4.15 2.00 -21.02
N PHE A 71 2.99 2.13 -20.36
CA PHE A 71 2.90 2.27 -18.90
C PHE A 71 2.38 0.97 -18.29
N ALA A 72 3.19 0.34 -17.44
CA ALA A 72 2.74 -0.76 -16.59
C ALA A 72 2.18 -0.15 -15.31
N LEU A 73 0.86 -0.01 -15.26
CA LEU A 73 0.18 0.40 -14.04
C LEU A 73 0.07 -0.84 -13.16
N ASP A 74 0.77 -0.87 -12.02
CA ASP A 74 0.73 -2.03 -11.13
C ASP A 74 -0.65 -2.13 -10.47
N LEU A 75 -1.54 -2.85 -11.14
CA LEU A 75 -2.90 -3.10 -10.70
C LEU A 75 -2.91 -3.81 -9.33
N SER A 76 -1.85 -4.55 -9.01
CA SER A 76 -1.69 -5.24 -7.73
C SER A 76 -1.63 -4.24 -6.58
N PHE A 77 -0.93 -3.12 -6.75
CA PHE A 77 -0.87 -2.05 -5.74
C PHE A 77 -2.25 -1.47 -5.46
N ILE A 78 -2.97 -1.07 -6.52
CA ILE A 78 -4.31 -0.48 -6.40
C ILE A 78 -5.26 -1.47 -5.74
N LEU A 79 -5.17 -2.75 -6.11
CA LEU A 79 -6.02 -3.79 -5.52
C LEU A 79 -5.73 -3.99 -4.02
N VAL A 80 -4.47 -3.98 -3.59
CA VAL A 80 -4.13 -4.03 -2.16
C VAL A 80 -4.73 -2.84 -1.42
N LEU A 81 -4.62 -1.63 -1.98
CA LEU A 81 -5.19 -0.43 -1.37
C LEU A 81 -6.71 -0.54 -1.21
N ILE A 82 -7.41 -0.99 -2.25
CA ILE A 82 -8.86 -1.21 -2.21
C ILE A 82 -9.21 -2.26 -1.14
N LEU A 83 -8.50 -3.40 -1.10
CA LEU A 83 -8.74 -4.44 -0.12
C LEU A 83 -8.49 -3.95 1.31
N ALA A 84 -7.50 -3.08 1.54
CA ALA A 84 -7.27 -2.48 2.84
C ALA A 84 -8.45 -1.58 3.28
N TYR A 85 -9.01 -0.78 2.37
CA TYR A 85 -10.22 0.00 2.66
C TYR A 85 -11.46 -0.88 2.89
N VAL A 86 -11.61 -1.98 2.15
CA VAL A 86 -12.68 -2.96 2.38
C VAL A 86 -12.52 -3.61 3.76
N ALA A 87 -11.31 -4.03 4.13
CA ALA A 87 -11.03 -4.59 5.46
C ALA A 87 -11.37 -3.60 6.58
N LEU A 88 -11.11 -2.30 6.34
CA LEU A 88 -11.45 -1.23 7.27
C LEU A 88 -12.97 -1.06 7.41
N ALA A 89 -13.70 -1.07 6.30
CA ALA A 89 -15.16 -1.03 6.31
C ALA A 89 -15.74 -2.26 7.05
N VAL A 90 -15.19 -3.44 6.82
CA VAL A 90 -15.59 -4.69 7.50
C VAL A 90 -15.29 -4.62 9.00
N ASN A 91 -14.11 -4.15 9.39
CA ASN A 91 -13.76 -3.97 10.81
C ASN A 91 -14.76 -3.04 11.51
N ARG A 92 -15.11 -1.92 10.87
CA ARG A 92 -16.09 -0.98 11.40
C ARG A 92 -17.47 -1.62 11.56
N ALA A 93 -17.94 -2.32 10.54
CA ALA A 93 -19.26 -2.96 10.55
C ALA A 93 -19.39 -4.07 11.59
N ILE A 94 -18.31 -4.79 11.90
CA ILE A 94 -18.34 -5.95 12.81
C ILE A 94 -17.98 -5.57 14.25
N PHE A 95 -16.91 -4.79 14.45
CA PHE A 95 -16.30 -4.60 15.77
C PHE A 95 -16.53 -3.22 16.39
N LEU A 96 -16.94 -2.25 15.57
CA LEU A 96 -17.17 -0.85 15.97
C LEU A 96 -18.61 -0.37 15.74
N ALA A 97 -19.47 -1.21 15.17
CA ALA A 97 -20.92 -1.00 15.15
C ALA A 97 -21.52 -1.00 16.56
#